data_AF-A0A1C6MZ68-F1
#
_entry.id   AF-A0A1C6MZ68-F1
#
_cell.length_a   1.000
_cell.length_b   1.000
_cell.length_c   1.000
_cell.angle_alpha   90.00
_cell.angle_beta   90.00
_cell.angle_gamma   90.00
#
_symmetry.space_group_name_H-M   'P 1'
#
loop_
_entity.id
_entity.type
_entity.pdbx_description
1 polymer ?
#
loop_
_entity_poly.entity_id
_entity_poly.type
_entity_poly.pdbx_seq_one_letter_code
_entity_poly.pdbx_strand_id
1 'polypeptide(L)'
;MIDAVLELVKLGSVGIVAGLFSSILANHDHRQRKWWEMRVGAYQNAIEALSDLVYYYDVHFNAEIEYRELSEDFKQKLNAYWEQSFPKVRKYADSGAFLFSDKANAALSELMTDDDEPTYFEHLDNNLTKARKCLNQLVECSKVDLKLKPSLLERLW
;
A
#
# COMPACT_ATOMS: atom_id res chain seq x y z
N MET A 1 4.63 -63.78 -2.75
CA MET A 1 4.11 -62.97 -3.88
C MET A 1 3.20 -61.85 -3.37
N ILE A 2 2.25 -62.16 -2.49
CA ILE A 2 1.36 -61.17 -1.85
C ILE A 2 2.13 -60.13 -1.02
N ASP A 3 3.17 -60.54 -0.28
CA ASP A 3 3.96 -59.62 0.57
C ASP A 3 4.71 -58.55 -0.24
N ALA A 4 5.32 -58.94 -1.36
CA ALA A 4 6.01 -58.02 -2.25
C ALA A 4 5.07 -56.97 -2.88
N VAL A 5 3.83 -57.38 -3.19
CA VAL A 5 2.79 -56.45 -3.68
C VAL A 5 2.38 -55.47 -2.57
N LEU A 6 2.25 -55.94 -1.33
CA LEU A 6 1.93 -55.10 -0.17
C LEU A 6 3.02 -54.06 0.13
N GLU A 7 4.30 -54.40 0.01
CA GLU A 7 5.40 -53.45 0.18
C GLU A 7 5.45 -52.40 -0.93
N LEU A 8 5.22 -52.80 -2.18
CA LEU A 8 5.13 -51.87 -3.31
C LEU A 8 3.97 -50.87 -3.15
N VAL A 9 2.82 -51.34 -2.68
CA VAL A 9 1.66 -50.45 -2.40
C VAL A 9 1.98 -49.47 -1.27
N LYS A 10 2.66 -49.91 -0.21
CA LYS A 10 3.09 -49.00 0.87
C LYS A 10 4.04 -47.92 0.35
N LEU A 11 5.06 -48.30 -0.41
CA LEU A 11 6.00 -47.33 -1.01
C LEU A 11 5.31 -46.36 -1.98
N GLY A 12 4.42 -46.87 -2.84
CA GLY A 12 3.61 -46.04 -3.73
C GLY A 12 2.71 -45.06 -2.98
N SER A 13 2.06 -45.52 -1.91
CA SER A 13 1.18 -44.66 -1.10
C SER A 13 1.93 -43.51 -0.43
N VAL A 14 3.15 -43.75 0.08
CA VAL A 14 3.99 -42.70 0.69
C VAL A 14 4.40 -41.68 -0.36
N GLY A 15 4.78 -42.13 -1.56
CA GLY A 15 5.11 -41.24 -2.68
C GLY A 15 3.93 -40.35 -3.10
N ILE A 16 2.72 -40.90 -3.17
CA ILE A 16 1.51 -40.14 -3.52
C ILE A 16 1.18 -39.12 -2.42
N VAL A 17 1.21 -39.54 -1.15
CA VAL A 17 0.91 -38.63 -0.02
C VAL A 17 1.94 -37.51 0.08
N ALA A 18 3.23 -37.83 -0.09
CA ALA A 18 4.29 -36.83 -0.09
C ALA A 18 4.16 -35.85 -1.27
N GLY A 19 3.84 -36.35 -2.47
CA GLY A 19 3.61 -35.52 -3.66
C GLY A 19 2.42 -34.57 -3.50
N LEU A 20 1.29 -35.06 -2.96
CA LEU A 20 0.12 -34.23 -2.67
C LEU A 20 0.43 -33.17 -1.60
N PHE A 21 1.13 -33.56 -0.53
CA PHE A 21 1.51 -32.63 0.53
C PHE A 21 2.44 -31.53 0.01
N SER A 22 3.45 -31.90 -0.78
CA SER A 22 4.36 -30.95 -1.42
C SER A 22 3.60 -30.00 -2.36
N SER A 23 2.67 -30.52 -3.17
CA SER A 23 1.85 -29.70 -4.06
C SER A 23 0.96 -28.71 -3.32
N ILE A 24 0.34 -29.11 -2.21
CA ILE A 24 -0.51 -28.23 -1.41
C ILE A 24 0.32 -27.12 -0.78
N LEU A 25 1.48 -27.46 -0.23
CA LEU A 25 2.39 -26.51 0.40
C LEU A 25 2.95 -25.51 -0.62
N ALA A 26 3.35 -25.99 -1.80
CA ALA A 26 3.81 -25.14 -2.90
C ALA A 26 2.72 -24.17 -3.39
N ASN A 27 1.48 -24.64 -3.51
CA ASN A 27 0.36 -23.79 -3.95
C ASN A 27 0.01 -22.72 -2.89
N HIS A 28 0.08 -23.08 -1.61
CA HIS A 28 -0.15 -22.13 -0.52
C HIS A 28 0.93 -21.03 -0.48
N ASP A 29 2.21 -21.41 -0.55
CA ASP A 29 3.33 -20.47 -0.61
C ASP A 29 3.23 -19.55 -1.84
N HIS A 30 2.88 -20.10 -3.01
CA HIS A 30 2.68 -19.29 -4.22
C HIS A 30 1.59 -18.22 -4.05
N ARG A 31 0.44 -18.60 -3.47
CA ARG A 31 -0.66 -17.66 -3.18
C ARG A 31 -0.24 -16.59 -2.18
N GLN A 32 0.49 -16.96 -1.13
CA GLN A 32 1.00 -16.02 -0.13
C GLN A 32 1.98 -15.03 -0.74
N ARG A 33 2.93 -15.49 -1.58
CA ARG A 33 3.86 -14.61 -2.29
C ARG A 33 3.13 -13.66 -3.22
N LYS A 34 2.15 -14.14 -4.00
CA LYS A 34 1.35 -13.28 -4.88
C LYS A 34 0.54 -12.26 -4.12
N TRP A 35 -0.07 -12.66 -3.01
CA TRP A 35 -0.78 -11.73 -2.14
C TRP A 35 0.17 -10.66 -1.57
N TRP A 36 1.34 -11.07 -1.11
CA TRP A 36 2.35 -10.15 -0.59
C TRP A 36 2.84 -9.17 -1.67
N GLU A 37 3.17 -9.65 -2.87
CA GLU A 37 3.56 -8.81 -4.02
C GLU A 37 2.50 -7.75 -4.34
N MET A 38 1.21 -8.13 -4.36
CA MET A 38 0.10 -7.20 -4.60
C MET A 38 0.00 -6.13 -3.51
N ARG A 39 0.16 -6.50 -2.24
CA ARG A 39 0.14 -5.52 -1.13
C ARG A 39 1.32 -4.56 -1.20
N VAL A 40 2.54 -5.07 -1.44
CA VAL A 40 3.74 -4.23 -1.61
C VAL A 40 3.53 -3.22 -2.73
N GLY A 41 3.06 -3.70 -3.89
CA GLY A 41 2.77 -2.83 -5.04
C GLY A 41 1.70 -1.78 -4.72
N ALA A 42 0.64 -2.15 -4.00
CA ALA A 42 -0.39 -1.20 -3.59
C ALA A 42 0.16 -0.11 -2.65
N TYR A 43 0.92 -0.49 -1.63
CA TYR A 43 1.56 0.46 -0.70
C TYR A 43 2.55 1.37 -1.42
N GLN A 44 3.43 0.83 -2.26
CA GLN A 44 4.43 1.61 -2.97
C GLN A 44 3.77 2.67 -3.87
N ASN A 45 2.79 2.26 -4.69
CA ASN A 45 2.10 3.18 -5.59
C ASN A 45 1.26 4.23 -4.84
N ALA A 46 0.64 3.86 -3.72
CA ALA A 46 -0.12 4.79 -2.90
C ALA A 46 0.79 5.81 -2.20
N ILE A 47 1.94 5.37 -1.68
CA ILE A 47 2.97 6.22 -1.06
C ILE A 47 3.55 7.20 -2.08
N GLU A 48 3.89 6.72 -3.29
CA GLU A 48 4.41 7.56 -4.37
C GLU A 48 3.40 8.64 -4.77
N ALA A 49 2.15 8.26 -5.02
CA ALA A 49 1.10 9.21 -5.37
C ALA A 49 0.82 10.22 -4.23
N LEU A 50 0.84 9.79 -2.97
CA LEU A 50 0.72 10.68 -1.82
C LEU A 50 1.91 11.65 -1.72
N SER A 51 3.13 11.18 -1.99
CA SER A 51 4.33 12.02 -1.99
C SER A 51 4.23 13.13 -3.03
N ASP A 52 3.74 12.81 -4.23
CA ASP A 52 3.51 13.80 -5.29
C ASP A 52 2.45 14.83 -4.89
N LEU A 53 1.36 14.39 -4.23
CA LEU A 53 0.35 15.31 -3.70
C LEU A 53 0.89 16.21 -2.59
N VAL A 54 1.69 15.67 -1.67
CA VAL A 54 2.36 16.48 -0.64
C VAL A 54 3.25 17.52 -1.30
N TYR A 55 4.02 17.15 -2.33
CA TYR A 55 4.85 18.10 -3.07
C TYR A 55 4.03 19.20 -3.74
N TYR A 56 2.93 18.85 -4.40
CA TYR A 56 2.00 19.80 -5.00
C TYR A 56 1.51 20.84 -3.97
N TYR A 57 0.93 20.38 -2.86
CA TYR A 57 0.38 21.27 -1.84
C TYR A 57 1.46 22.09 -1.14
N ASP A 58 2.63 21.51 -0.85
CA ASP A 58 3.74 22.21 -0.20
C ASP A 58 4.27 23.36 -1.05
N VAL A 59 4.44 23.15 -2.36
CA VAL A 59 4.92 24.20 -3.26
C VAL A 59 3.90 25.33 -3.42
N HIS A 60 2.61 25.01 -3.57
CA HIS A 60 1.55 26.01 -3.63
C HIS A 60 1.41 26.78 -2.31
N PHE A 61 1.50 26.09 -1.19
CA PHE A 61 1.42 26.69 0.14
C PHE A 61 2.60 27.64 0.42
N ASN A 62 3.82 27.20 0.12
CA ASN A 62 5.02 28.03 0.28
C ASN A 62 4.99 29.27 -0.64
N ALA A 63 4.52 29.12 -1.88
CA ALA A 63 4.36 30.25 -2.80
C ALA A 63 3.37 31.31 -2.25
N GLU A 64 2.27 30.86 -1.64
CA GLU A 64 1.28 31.75 -1.03
C GLU A 64 1.86 32.46 0.21
N ILE A 65 2.60 31.74 1.07
CA ILE A 65 3.29 32.33 2.24
C ILE A 65 4.31 33.39 1.82
N GLU A 66 5.09 33.10 0.78
CA GLU A 66 6.14 33.99 0.29
C GLU A 66 5.60 35.14 -0.60
N TYR A 67 4.29 35.18 -0.87
CA TYR A 67 3.66 36.07 -1.84
C TYR A 67 4.36 36.03 -3.20
N ARG A 68 4.82 34.83 -3.59
CA ARG A 68 5.59 34.62 -4.80
C ARG A 68 4.70 34.05 -5.90
N GLU A 69 4.68 34.72 -7.05
CA GLU A 69 4.05 34.15 -8.23
C GLU A 69 4.91 33.01 -8.80
N LEU A 70 4.30 31.84 -8.93
CA LEU A 70 4.87 30.74 -9.71
C LEU A 70 4.70 31.04 -11.20
N SER A 71 5.71 30.72 -12.01
CA SER A 71 5.58 30.84 -13.46
C SER A 71 4.52 29.88 -14.00
N GLU A 72 3.82 30.27 -15.07
CA GLU A 72 2.76 29.45 -15.66
C GLU A 72 3.25 28.07 -16.12
N ASP A 73 4.45 27.99 -16.70
CA ASP A 73 5.10 26.72 -17.07
C ASP A 73 5.31 25.80 -15.85
N PHE A 74 5.60 26.38 -14.69
CA PHE A 74 5.83 25.61 -13.46
C PHE A 74 4.51 25.19 -12.80
N LYS A 75 3.49 26.06 -12.82
CA LYS A 75 2.12 25.71 -12.40
C LYS A 75 1.56 24.55 -13.21
N GLN A 76 1.76 24.54 -14.53
CA GLN A 76 1.32 23.42 -15.38
C GLN A 76 2.01 22.10 -15.00
N LYS A 77 3.31 22.14 -14.69
CA LYS A 77 4.03 20.96 -14.19
C LYS A 77 3.51 20.48 -12.84
N LEU A 78 3.20 21.41 -11.93
CA LEU A 78 2.61 21.08 -10.63
C LEU A 78 1.22 20.45 -10.77
N ASN A 79 0.36 21.03 -11.60
CA ASN A 79 -0.97 20.50 -11.88
C ASN A 79 -0.91 19.07 -12.43
N ALA A 80 0.10 18.75 -13.26
CA ALA A 80 0.28 17.39 -13.75
C ALA A 80 0.52 16.37 -12.63
N TYR A 81 1.21 16.74 -11.54
CA TYR A 81 1.35 15.87 -10.37
C TYR A 81 0.01 15.62 -9.70
N TRP A 82 -0.79 16.68 -9.51
CA TRP A 82 -2.12 16.54 -8.91
C TRP A 82 -3.06 15.69 -9.78
N GLU A 83 -3.12 15.97 -11.09
CA GLU A 83 -3.95 15.22 -12.05
C GLU A 83 -3.58 13.75 -12.15
N GLN A 84 -2.30 13.40 -11.99
CA GLN A 84 -1.85 12.01 -12.05
C GLN A 84 -2.00 11.29 -10.73
N SER A 85 -1.80 11.98 -9.60
CA SER A 85 -1.66 11.33 -8.30
C SER A 85 -2.96 11.35 -7.49
N PHE A 86 -3.79 12.39 -7.60
CA PHE A 86 -5.09 12.43 -6.91
C PHE A 86 -6.01 11.26 -7.31
N PRO A 87 -6.21 10.95 -8.61
CA PRO A 87 -7.06 9.82 -8.99
C PRO A 87 -6.50 8.46 -8.55
N LYS A 88 -5.17 8.32 -8.48
CA LYS A 88 -4.53 7.10 -7.96
C LYS A 88 -4.84 6.92 -6.47
N VAL A 89 -4.65 7.97 -5.67
CA VAL A 89 -4.95 7.92 -4.22
C VAL A 89 -6.42 7.63 -3.99
N ARG A 90 -7.32 8.29 -4.72
CA ARG A 90 -8.76 8.01 -4.65
C ARG A 90 -9.09 6.56 -4.98
N LYS A 91 -8.52 6.01 -6.07
CA LYS A 91 -8.69 4.60 -6.42
C LYS A 91 -8.22 3.66 -5.30
N TYR A 92 -7.15 3.99 -4.60
CA TYR A 92 -6.66 3.21 -3.47
C TYR A 92 -7.57 3.31 -2.24
N ALA A 93 -8.14 4.49 -1.97
CA ALA A 93 -9.18 4.65 -0.95
C ALA A 93 -10.42 3.81 -1.28
N ASP A 94 -10.88 3.86 -2.54
CA ASP A 94 -12.05 3.10 -3.02
C ASP A 94 -11.81 1.57 -3.02
N SER A 95 -10.55 1.14 -3.16
CA SER A 95 -10.18 -0.29 -3.08
C SER A 95 -10.38 -0.87 -1.68
N GLY A 96 -10.52 -0.01 -0.66
CA GLY A 96 -10.92 -0.40 0.68
C GLY A 96 -9.92 -1.30 1.41
N ALA A 97 -10.45 -2.05 2.37
CA ALA A 97 -9.70 -3.03 3.19
C ALA A 97 -9.21 -4.27 2.41
N PHE A 98 -9.42 -4.34 1.09
CA PHE A 98 -8.97 -5.48 0.29
C PHE A 98 -7.44 -5.53 0.15
N LEU A 99 -6.81 -4.39 -0.14
CA LEU A 99 -5.34 -4.29 -0.31
C LEU A 99 -4.63 -3.78 0.95
N PHE A 100 -5.33 -2.95 1.72
CA PHE A 100 -4.81 -2.22 2.86
C PHE A 100 -5.42 -2.75 4.16
N SER A 101 -4.69 -2.62 5.28
CA SER A 101 -5.31 -2.79 6.60
C SER A 101 -6.39 -1.75 6.85
N ASP A 102 -7.33 -2.05 7.76
CA ASP A 102 -8.41 -1.12 8.13
C ASP A 102 -7.88 0.26 8.54
N LYS A 103 -6.74 0.28 9.25
CA LYS A 103 -6.06 1.52 9.66
C LYS A 103 -5.55 2.34 8.46
N ALA A 104 -4.91 1.69 7.49
CA ALA A 104 -4.44 2.35 6.27
C ALA A 104 -5.62 2.84 5.42
N ASN A 105 -6.70 2.06 5.34
CA ASN A 105 -7.90 2.46 4.62
C ASN A 105 -8.61 3.65 5.28
N ALA A 106 -8.66 3.69 6.61
CA ALA A 106 -9.19 4.84 7.35
C ALA A 106 -8.38 6.11 7.08
N ALA A 107 -7.04 6.01 7.04
CA ALA A 107 -6.16 7.13 6.71
C ALA A 107 -6.40 7.67 5.28
N LEU A 108 -6.58 6.77 4.31
CA LEU A 108 -6.90 7.14 2.93
C LEU A 108 -8.30 7.76 2.82
N SER A 109 -9.28 7.23 3.54
CA SER A 109 -10.65 7.76 3.57
C SER A 109 -10.71 9.15 4.21
N GLU A 110 -9.96 9.38 5.29
CA GLU A 110 -9.87 10.69 5.95
C GLU A 110 -9.32 11.77 5.02
N LEU A 111 -8.37 11.43 4.16
CA LEU A 111 -7.84 12.35 3.14
C LEU A 111 -8.89 12.72 2.08
N MET A 112 -9.83 11.83 1.78
CA MET A 112 -10.88 12.06 0.78
C MET A 112 -12.08 12.83 1.34
N THR A 113 -12.11 13.08 2.65
CA THR A 113 -13.15 13.93 3.26
C THR A 113 -12.93 15.37 2.82
N ASP A 114 -13.89 15.91 2.07
CA ASP A 114 -13.93 17.32 1.74
C ASP A 114 -14.23 18.14 2.99
N ASP A 115 -13.38 19.12 3.27
CA ASP A 115 -13.62 20.14 4.29
C ASP A 115 -13.96 21.45 3.58
N ASP A 116 -15.04 22.09 4.02
CA ASP A 116 -15.45 23.41 3.53
C ASP A 116 -14.56 24.48 4.16
N GLU A 117 -13.41 24.75 3.53
CA GLU A 117 -12.49 25.78 3.99
C GLU A 117 -12.84 27.17 3.44
N PRO A 118 -12.86 28.23 4.27
CA PRO A 118 -13.32 29.55 3.86
C PRO A 118 -12.31 30.29 2.97
N THR A 119 -11.01 29.94 3.03
CA THR A 119 -9.97 30.57 2.20
C THR A 119 -9.13 29.53 1.44
N TYR A 120 -8.56 29.96 0.30
CA TYR A 120 -7.64 29.12 -0.48
C TYR A 120 -6.37 28.74 0.32
N PHE A 121 -5.89 29.64 1.18
CA PHE A 121 -4.76 29.37 2.07
C PHE A 121 -5.07 28.23 3.05
N GLU A 122 -6.21 28.29 3.73
CA GLU A 122 -6.66 27.22 4.65
C GLU A 122 -6.89 25.91 3.90
N HIS A 123 -7.44 25.97 2.68
CA HIS A 123 -7.56 24.80 1.82
C HIS A 123 -6.21 24.14 1.53
N LEU A 124 -5.16 24.92 1.20
CA LEU A 124 -3.82 24.39 0.96
C LEU A 124 -3.19 23.81 2.24
N ASP A 125 -3.28 24.51 3.37
CA ASP A 125 -2.71 24.08 4.66
C ASP A 125 -3.37 22.79 5.15
N ASN A 126 -4.71 22.74 5.12
CA ASN A 126 -5.45 21.58 5.58
C ASN A 126 -5.16 20.36 4.70
N ASN A 127 -5.20 20.50 3.37
CA ASN A 127 -4.88 19.39 2.47
C ASN A 127 -3.42 18.94 2.57
N LEU A 128 -2.47 19.86 2.74
CA LEU A 128 -1.08 19.52 2.99
C LEU A 128 -0.93 18.71 4.28
N THR A 129 -1.60 19.14 5.35
CA THR A 129 -1.58 18.49 6.65
C THR A 129 -2.21 17.09 6.57
N LYS A 130 -3.38 16.97 5.95
CA LYS A 130 -4.05 15.68 5.71
C LYS A 130 -3.17 14.74 4.87
N ALA A 131 -2.60 15.23 3.78
CA ALA A 131 -1.75 14.43 2.89
C ALA A 131 -0.50 13.92 3.62
N ARG A 132 0.18 14.79 4.39
CA ARG A 132 1.34 14.41 5.23
C ARG A 132 0.97 13.39 6.30
N LYS A 133 -0.14 13.62 7.00
CA LYS A 133 -0.66 12.70 8.02
C LYS A 133 -0.97 11.33 7.41
N CYS A 134 -1.68 11.31 6.29
CA CYS A 134 -2.03 10.10 5.55
C CYS A 134 -0.77 9.34 5.10
N LEU A 135 0.20 10.03 4.49
CA LEU A 135 1.47 9.45 4.06
C LEU A 135 2.22 8.79 5.23
N ASN A 136 2.37 9.49 6.35
CA ASN A 136 3.05 8.96 7.53
C ASN A 136 2.34 7.73 8.09
N GLN A 137 1.01 7.76 8.16
CA GLN A 137 0.22 6.61 8.61
C GLN A 137 0.34 5.44 7.65
N LEU A 138 0.33 5.67 6.32
CA LEU A 138 0.46 4.63 5.32
C LEU A 138 1.84 3.95 5.39
N VAL A 139 2.91 4.72 5.61
CA VAL A 139 4.27 4.21 5.82
C VAL A 139 4.37 3.37 7.10
N GLU A 140 3.74 3.79 8.20
CA GLU A 140 3.72 2.98 9.42
C GLU A 140 2.90 1.70 9.25
N CYS A 141 1.76 1.78 8.56
CA CYS A 141 0.95 0.59 8.25
C CYS A 141 1.71 -0.38 7.34
N SER A 142 2.44 0.11 6.34
CA SER A 142 3.21 -0.75 5.43
C SER A 142 4.31 -1.52 6.16
N LYS A 143 5.01 -0.90 7.12
CA LYS A 143 6.02 -1.58 7.95
C LYS A 143 5.45 -2.74 8.75
N VAL A 144 4.22 -2.59 9.26
CA VAL A 144 3.52 -3.62 10.03
C VAL A 144 2.96 -4.71 9.11
N ASP A 145 2.23 -4.31 8.07
CA ASP A 145 1.49 -5.22 7.18
C ASP A 145 2.39 -6.07 6.29
N LEU A 146 3.56 -5.53 5.92
CA LEU A 146 4.57 -6.24 5.13
C LEU A 146 5.55 -7.01 6.00
N LYS A 147 5.36 -7.02 7.33
CA LYS A 147 6.24 -7.68 8.32
C LYS A 147 7.71 -7.26 8.20
N LEU A 148 7.97 -6.02 7.80
CA LEU A 148 9.34 -5.48 7.69
C LEU A 148 9.99 -5.27 9.07
N LYS A 149 9.16 -5.25 10.13
CA LYS A 149 9.61 -5.28 11.51
C LYS A 149 9.48 -6.73 12.01
N PRO A 150 10.58 -7.45 12.28
CA PRO A 150 10.49 -8.79 12.84
C PRO A 150 9.73 -8.71 14.16
N SER A 151 8.71 -9.54 14.31
CA SER A 151 8.01 -9.63 15.59
C SER A 151 9.00 -10.13 16.64
N LEU A 152 8.89 -9.68 17.89
CA LEU A 152 9.79 -10.10 18.97
C LEU A 152 9.89 -11.64 19.11
N LEU A 153 8.87 -12.37 18.65
CA LEU A 153 8.82 -13.83 18.58
C LEU A 153 9.78 -14.45 17.54
N GLU A 154 10.09 -13.75 16.44
CA GLU A 154 11.07 -14.19 15.43
C GLU A 154 12.52 -13.91 15.84
N ARG A 155 12.74 -13.12 16.90
CA ARG A 155 14.08 -12.88 17.48
C ARG A 155 14.46 -13.87 18.58
N LEU A 156 13.51 -14.69 19.05
CA LEU A 156 13.66 -15.62 20.17
C LEU A 156 13.76 -17.10 19.73
N TRP A 157 13.73 -17.36 18.43
CA TRP A 157 13.95 -18.66 17.79
C TRP A 157 15.07 -18.52 16.74
#